data_AF-A0A3S1JWW1-F1
#
_entry.id   AF-A0A3S1JWW1-F1
#
_cell.length_a   1.000
_cell.length_b   1.000
_cell.length_c   1.000
_cell.angle_alpha   90.00
_cell.angle_beta   90.00
_cell.angle_gamma   90.00
#
_symmetry.space_group_name_H-M   'P 1'
#
loop_
_entity.id
_entity.type
_entity.pdbx_description
1 polymer ?
#
loop_
_entity_poly.entity_id
_entity_poly.type
_entity_poly.pdbx_seq_one_letter_code
_entity_poly.pdbx_strand_id
1 'polypeptide(L)' 'MVERYRERTRIEHLSPHMLRHTFGHDLTVARNDLQQVATLMGHFKSDGTPNIEMTMIYTTPGVEDLEAAVESISWT' A
#
# COMPACT_ATOMS: atom_id res chain seq x y z
N MET A 1 -20.90 10.21 0.20
CA MET A 1 -19.84 11.24 0.37
C MET A 1 -18.71 11.08 -0.65
N VAL A 2 -18.11 9.89 -0.81
CA VAL A 2 -17.05 9.64 -1.81
C VAL A 2 -17.53 9.77 -3.27
N GLU A 3 -18.77 9.39 -3.58
CA GLU A 3 -19.34 9.49 -4.94
C GLU A 3 -19.28 10.90 -5.52
N ARG A 4 -19.62 11.92 -4.71
CA ARG A 4 -19.54 13.33 -5.10
C ARG A 4 -18.11 13.74 -5.50
N TYR A 5 -17.09 13.17 -4.85
CA TYR A 5 -15.70 13.42 -5.23
C TYR A 5 -15.33 12.68 -6.50
N ARG A 6 -15.84 11.46 -6.71
CA ARG A 6 -15.63 10.68 -7.94
C ARG A 6 -16.08 11.47 -9.17
N GLU A 7 -17.28 12.03 -9.14
CA GLU A 7 -17.82 12.86 -10.23
C GLU A 7 -16.95 14.10 -10.52
N ARG A 8 -16.43 14.74 -9.46
CA ARG A 8 -15.63 15.96 -9.57
C ARG A 8 -14.21 15.71 -10.05
N THR A 9 -13.60 14.60 -9.64
CA THR A 9 -12.21 14.25 -9.99
C THR A 9 -12.12 13.42 -11.27
N ARG A 10 -13.22 12.79 -11.69
CA ARG A 10 -13.29 11.85 -12.83
C ARG A 10 -12.39 10.61 -12.66
N ILE A 11 -12.05 10.25 -11.42
CA ILE A 11 -11.32 9.02 -11.12
C ILE A 11 -12.33 7.88 -11.06
N GLU A 12 -12.48 7.10 -12.13
CA GLU A 12 -13.55 6.10 -12.26
C GLU A 12 -13.64 5.11 -11.09
N HIS A 13 -12.50 4.66 -10.57
CA HIS A 13 -12.44 3.65 -9.52
C HIS A 13 -12.35 4.21 -8.10
N LEU A 14 -12.58 5.51 -7.90
CA LEU A 14 -12.50 6.13 -6.56
C LEU A 14 -13.55 5.52 -5.63
N SER A 15 -13.13 4.70 -4.67
CA SER A 15 -13.98 4.08 -3.66
C SER A 15 -13.31 4.15 -2.29
N PRO A 16 -14.05 4.03 -1.18
CA PRO A 16 -13.45 3.94 0.15
C PRO A 16 -12.41 2.80 0.27
N HIS A 17 -12.65 1.68 -0.41
CA HIS A 17 -11.72 0.55 -0.42
C HIS A 17 -10.43 0.88 -1.18
N MET A 18 -10.52 1.56 -2.32
CA MET A 18 -9.35 2.06 -3.03
C MET A 18 -8.55 3.07 -2.21
N LEU A 19 -9.22 3.98 -1.51
CA LEU A 19 -8.55 4.94 -0.62
C LEU A 19 -7.81 4.23 0.53
N ARG A 20 -8.39 3.14 1.07
CA ARG A 20 -7.71 2.29 2.05
C ARG A 20 -6.48 1.62 1.46
N HIS A 21 -6.53 1.13 0.23
CA HIS A 21 -5.35 0.59 -0.46
C HIS A 21 -4.26 1.65 -0.67
N THR A 22 -4.63 2.86 -1.09
CA THR A 22 -3.69 3.99 -1.20
C THR A 22 -3.04 4.30 0.14
N PHE A 23 -3.81 4.33 1.23
CA PHE A 23 -3.26 4.53 2.57
C PHE A 23 -2.24 3.44 2.97
N GLY A 24 -2.55 2.16 2.74
CA GLY A 24 -1.63 1.06 3.04
C GLY A 24 -0.35 1.09 2.18
N HIS A 25 -0.50 1.45 0.90
CA HIS A 25 0.62 1.64 -0.02
C HIS A 25 1.54 2.78 0.43
N ASP A 26 0.98 3.97 0.72
CA ASP A 26 1.77 5.15 1.07
C ASP A 26 2.56 4.96 2.37
N LEU A 27 1.99 4.27 3.36
CA LEU A 27 2.73 3.90 4.58
C LEU A 27 3.92 2.98 4.28
N THR A 28 3.74 2.04 3.35
CA THR A 28 4.78 1.08 2.92
C THR A 28 5.89 1.79 2.15
N VAL A 29 5.54 2.69 1.22
CA VAL A 29 6.49 3.56 0.50
C VAL A 29 7.26 4.46 1.47
N ALA A 30 6.58 4.98 2.50
CA ALA A 30 7.20 5.75 3.58
C ALA A 30 8.06 4.90 4.55
N ARG A 31 8.30 3.62 4.23
CA ARG A 31 9.18 2.69 4.97
C ARG A 31 8.73 2.40 6.41
N ASN A 32 7.43 2.48 6.69
CA ASN A 32 6.89 2.00 7.97
C ASN A 32 7.01 0.47 8.05
N ASP A 33 7.12 -0.06 9.27
CA ASP A 33 7.18 -1.50 9.49
C ASP A 33 5.88 -2.19 9.02
N LEU A 34 6.01 -3.35 8.36
CA LEU A 34 4.86 -4.02 7.75
C LEU A 34 3.86 -4.55 8.80
N GLN A 35 4.29 -4.80 10.04
CA GLN A 35 3.37 -5.13 11.14
C GLN A 35 2.57 -3.90 11.58
N GLN A 36 3.19 -2.71 11.59
CA GLN A 36 2.48 -1.45 11.85
C GLN A 36 1.44 -1.18 10.77
N VAL A 37 1.81 -1.35 9.50
CA VAL A 37 0.88 -1.21 8.36
C VAL A 37 -0.27 -2.21 8.50
N ALA A 38 0.03 -3.49 8.76
CA ALA A 38 -1.00 -4.52 8.96
C ALA A 38 -1.97 -4.16 10.09
N THR A 39 -1.44 -3.65 11.22
CA THR A 39 -2.24 -3.23 12.38
C THR A 39 -3.16 -2.06 12.03
N LEU A 40 -2.64 -1.01 11.40
CA LEU A 40 -3.43 0.16 10.97
C LEU A 40 -4.47 -0.20 9.91
N MET A 41 -4.12 -1.13 9.04
CA MET A 41 -4.98 -1.68 8.00
C MET A 41 -5.92 -2.75 8.55
N GLY A 42 -5.93 -3.06 9.85
CA GLY A 42 -6.81 -4.07 10.43
C GLY A 42 -6.65 -5.48 9.84
N HIS A 43 -5.47 -5.80 9.29
CA HIS A 43 -5.15 -7.12 8.79
C HIS A 43 -4.69 -7.98 9.95
N PHE A 44 -5.59 -8.83 10.47
CA PHE A 44 -5.31 -9.70 11.61
C PHE A 44 -5.59 -11.17 11.26
N LYS A 45 -4.84 -12.07 11.89
CA LYS A 45 -5.14 -13.49 11.93
C LYS A 45 -6.22 -13.77 12.99
N SER A 46 -6.72 -15.00 13.05
CA SER A 46 -7.72 -15.42 14.03
C SER A 46 -7.24 -15.33 15.48
N ASP A 47 -5.92 -15.39 15.71
CA ASP A 47 -5.29 -15.25 17.03
C ASP A 47 -5.04 -13.77 17.43
N GLY A 48 -5.47 -12.81 16.60
CA GLY A 48 -5.30 -11.38 16.84
C GLY A 48 -3.90 -10.84 16.51
N THR A 49 -2.98 -11.67 16.02
CA THR A 49 -1.68 -11.19 15.54
C THR A 49 -1.80 -10.56 14.14
N PRO A 50 -0.95 -9.57 13.78
CA PRO A 50 -0.99 -8.97 12.46
C PRO A 50 -0.78 -9.99 11.32
N ASN A 51 -1.60 -9.90 10.28
CA ASN A 51 -1.50 -10.73 9.09
C ASN A 51 -0.58 -10.06 8.05
N ILE A 52 0.70 -10.40 8.13
CA ILE A 52 1.74 -9.86 7.24
C ILE A 52 1.57 -10.33 5.81
N GLU A 53 1.19 -11.60 5.60
CA GLU A 53 0.96 -12.18 4.27
C GLU A 53 -0.09 -11.39 3.49
N MET A 54 -1.20 -11.05 4.14
CA MET A 54 -2.25 -10.20 3.56
C MET A 54 -1.77 -8.77 3.27
N THR A 55 -0.72 -8.30 3.93
CA THR A 55 -0.22 -6.92 3.78
C THR A 55 0.90 -6.82 2.74
N MET A 56 1.53 -7.93 2.35
CA MET A 56 2.58 -7.98 1.31
C MET A 56 2.10 -7.53 -0.07
N ILE A 57 0.80 -7.43 -0.32
CA ILE A 57 0.27 -6.83 -1.56
C ILE A 57 0.84 -5.42 -1.79
N TYR A 58 1.11 -4.65 -0.72
CA TYR A 58 1.66 -3.29 -0.84
C TYR A 58 3.17 -3.25 -1.09
N THR A 59 3.87 -4.39 -1.06
CA THR A 59 5.32 -4.45 -1.26
C THR A 59 5.70 -4.92 -2.66
N THR A 60 4.73 -5.13 -3.56
CA THR A 60 5.03 -5.57 -4.94
C THR A 60 5.60 -4.37 -5.72
N PRO A 61 6.89 -4.38 -6.09
CA PRO A 61 7.51 -3.28 -6.79
C PRO A 61 7.07 -3.24 -8.26
N GLY A 62 6.99 -2.04 -8.83
CA GLY A 62 6.88 -1.85 -10.27
C GLY A 62 8.22 -2.08 -10.99
N VAL A 63 8.22 -2.03 -12.32
CA VAL A 63 9.45 -2.13 -13.14
C VAL A 63 10.44 -1.02 -12.77
N GLU A 64 9.95 0.21 -12.63
CA GLU A 64 10.77 1.38 -12.27
C GLU A 64 11.42 1.24 -10.88
N ASP A 65 10.68 0.69 -9.90
CA ASP A 65 11.21 0.43 -8.56
C ASP A 65 12.35 -0.61 -8.59
N LEU A 66 12.19 -1.64 -9.43
CA LEU A 66 13.20 -2.68 -9.62
C LEU A 66 14.45 -2.13 -10.34
N GLU A 67 14.26 -1.28 -11.35
CA GLU A 67 15.36 -0.61 -12.05
C GLU A 67 16.14 0.31 -11.09
N ALA A 68 15.45 1.13 -10.29
CA ALA A 68 16.07 1.98 -9.29
C ALA A 68 16.84 1.19 -8.23
N ALA A 69 16.34 0.02 -7.82
CA ALA A 69 17.04 -0.86 -6.90
C ALA A 69 18.35 -1.40 -7.48
N VAL A 70 18.37 -1.76 -8.76
CA VAL A 70 19.60 -2.18 -9.46
C VAL A 70 20.58 -1.01 -9.58
N GLU A 71 20.12 0.15 -10.02
CA GLU A 71 20.96 1.34 -10.16
C GLU A 71 21.59 1.79 -8.83
N SER A 72 20.91 1.55 -7.70
CA SER A 72 21.42 1.91 -6.37
C SER A 72 22.72 1.19 -5.98
N ILE A 73 23.02 0.05 -6.60
CA ILE A 73 24.25 -0.73 -6.35
C ILE A 73 25.25 -0.69 -7.52
N SER A 74 24.87 -0.15 -8.67
CA SER A 74 25.71 -0.11 -9.89
C SER A 74 26.92 0.82 -9.80
N TRP A 75 27.04 1.63 -8.73
CA TRP A 75 28.12 2.60 -8.52
C TRP A 75 29.01 2.30 -7.29
N THR A 76 29.05 1.04 -6.85
CA THR A 76 30.01 0.54 -5.83
C THR A 76 31.05 -0.33 -6.48
#